data_AF-A0A2Y9A3N1-F1
#
_entry.id   AF-A0A2Y9A3N1-F1
#
_cell.length_a   1.000
_cell.length_b   1.000
_cell.length_c   1.000
_cell.angle_alpha   90.00
_cell.angle_beta   90.00
_cell.angle_gamma   90.00
#
_symmetry.space_group_name_H-M   'P 1'
#
loop_
_entity.id
_entity.type
_entity.pdbx_description
1 polymer ?
#
loop_
_entity_poly.entity_id
_entity_poly.type
_entity_poly.pdbx_seq_one_letter_code
_entity_poly.pdbx_strand_id
1 'polypeptide(L)'
;MVAACGAPAAGESCISWVPADDDAARTELADVVVEGRPVERVGERAMFGVTATVWDVEVDRVLKGTTEVGTVIEVASTPRTCEVGGAYPDGDPLDAAGRLRLYLSDSDFGIEGTEPGLALITPFDGVGAADG
;
A
#
# COMPACT_ATOMS: atom_id res chain seq x y z
N MET A 1 15.82 37.70 18.32
CA MET A 1 15.00 36.48 18.45
C MET A 1 13.97 36.51 17.34
N VAL A 2 14.12 35.68 16.31
CA VAL A 2 13.12 35.57 15.23
C VAL A 2 12.24 34.38 15.59
N ALA A 3 10.95 34.65 15.80
CA ALA A 3 9.94 33.65 16.10
C ALA A 3 9.73 32.78 14.86
N ALA A 4 10.10 31.50 14.95
CA ALA A 4 9.66 30.49 14.01
C ALA A 4 8.18 30.19 14.31
N CYS A 5 7.29 30.71 13.48
CA CYS A 5 5.92 30.23 13.44
C CYS A 5 5.97 28.83 12.82
N GLY A 6 6.02 27.80 13.65
CA GLY A 6 5.88 26.43 13.20
C GLY A 6 4.49 26.27 12.59
N ALA A 7 4.43 26.13 11.27
CA ALA A 7 3.23 25.64 10.62
C ALA A 7 2.82 24.32 11.31
N PRO A 8 1.52 24.04 11.51
CA PRO A 8 1.13 22.68 11.85
C PRO A 8 1.73 21.78 10.77
N ALA A 9 2.43 20.72 11.17
CA ALA A 9 2.71 19.63 10.24
C ALA A 9 1.37 19.29 9.59
N ALA A 10 1.32 19.21 8.26
CA ALA A 10 0.11 18.82 7.55
C ALA A 10 -0.48 17.60 8.27
N GLY A 11 -1.73 17.72 8.72
CA GLY A 11 -2.29 16.83 9.73
C GLY A 11 -2.38 15.41 9.21
N GLU A 12 -1.53 14.53 9.71
CA GLU A 12 -1.67 13.09 9.52
C GLU A 12 -3.09 12.66 9.90
N SER A 13 -3.71 11.87 9.02
CA SER A 13 -5.01 11.26 9.29
C SER A 13 -4.81 9.90 9.93
N CYS A 14 -5.25 9.75 11.19
CA CYS A 14 -5.16 8.46 11.89
C CYS A 14 -6.20 7.48 11.36
N ILE A 15 -5.80 6.64 10.40
CA ILE A 15 -6.69 5.66 9.78
C ILE A 15 -6.87 4.45 10.71
N SER A 16 -8.12 4.15 11.04
CA SER A 16 -8.49 2.92 11.72
C SER A 16 -8.84 1.85 10.68
N TRP A 17 -7.95 0.88 10.50
CA TRP A 17 -8.12 -0.19 9.53
C TRP A 17 -9.08 -1.27 10.04
N VAL A 18 -9.91 -1.78 9.14
CA VAL A 18 -10.69 -3.01 9.39
C VAL A 18 -9.79 -4.19 9.04
N PRO A 19 -9.51 -5.10 10.00
CA PRO A 19 -8.70 -6.27 9.71
C PRO A 19 -9.44 -7.22 8.76
N ALA A 20 -8.70 -7.90 7.89
CA ALA A 20 -9.23 -8.98 7.08
C ALA A 20 -8.81 -10.34 7.68
N ASP A 21 -9.79 -11.11 8.16
CA ASP A 21 -9.53 -12.35 8.90
C ASP A 21 -8.89 -13.45 8.03
N ASP A 22 -9.19 -13.48 6.73
CA ASP A 22 -8.72 -14.50 5.79
C ASP A 22 -8.59 -13.99 4.34
N ASP A 23 -8.03 -14.82 3.47
CA ASP A 23 -7.80 -14.50 2.05
C ASP A 23 -9.08 -14.19 1.28
N ALA A 24 -10.23 -14.76 1.67
CA ALA A 24 -11.51 -14.45 1.04
C ALA A 24 -11.97 -13.04 1.42
N ALA A 25 -11.84 -12.67 2.70
CA ALA A 25 -12.11 -11.31 3.17
C ALA A 25 -11.20 -10.27 2.48
N ARG A 26 -9.90 -10.57 2.35
CA ARG A 26 -8.95 -9.72 1.61
C ARG A 26 -9.36 -9.56 0.14
N THR A 27 -9.74 -10.66 -0.50
CA THR A 27 -10.20 -10.66 -1.90
C THR A 27 -11.50 -9.86 -2.09
N GLU A 28 -12.39 -9.88 -1.10
CA GLU A 28 -13.64 -9.11 -1.15
C GLU A 28 -13.35 -7.60 -1.10
N LEU A 29 -12.47 -7.17 -0.19
CA LEU A 29 -12.06 -5.77 -0.02
C LEU A 29 -11.24 -5.21 -1.19
N ALA A 30 -10.44 -6.05 -1.85
CA ALA A 30 -9.55 -5.62 -2.92
C ALA A 30 -10.30 -5.37 -4.25
N ASP A 31 -9.94 -4.32 -4.98
CA ASP A 31 -10.40 -4.11 -6.36
C ASP A 31 -9.64 -5.02 -7.33
N VAL A 32 -8.35 -5.23 -7.04
CA VAL A 32 -7.41 -6.03 -7.84
C VAL A 32 -6.67 -7.00 -6.93
N VAL A 33 -6.55 -8.26 -7.36
CA VAL A 33 -5.73 -9.27 -6.67
C VAL A 33 -4.80 -9.91 -7.68
N VAL A 34 -3.51 -9.82 -7.41
CA VAL A 34 -2.45 -10.36 -8.27
C VAL A 34 -1.48 -11.21 -7.47
N GLU A 35 -0.83 -12.15 -8.13
CA GLU A 35 0.42 -12.73 -7.63
C GLU A 35 1.55 -12.15 -8.45
N GLY A 36 2.60 -11.71 -7.78
CA GLY A 36 3.70 -11.02 -8.44
C GLY A 36 4.91 -10.86 -7.55
N ARG A 37 5.92 -10.18 -8.06
CA ARG A 37 7.16 -9.93 -7.36
C ARG A 37 7.48 -8.43 -7.35
N PRO A 38 7.71 -7.82 -6.17
CA PRO A 38 8.33 -6.50 -6.10
C PRO A 38 9.72 -6.53 -6.73
N VAL A 39 9.95 -5.64 -7.70
CA VAL A 39 11.19 -5.58 -8.48
C VAL A 39 12.12 -4.51 -7.90
N GLU A 40 11.62 -3.28 -7.80
CA GLU A 40 12.37 -2.17 -7.25
C GLU A 40 11.44 -1.09 -6.67
N ARG A 41 12.02 -0.27 -5.79
CA ARG A 41 11.38 0.93 -5.29
C ARG A 41 11.55 2.04 -6.33
N VAL A 42 10.43 2.52 -6.87
CA VAL A 42 10.42 3.54 -7.94
C VAL A 42 10.12 4.94 -7.43
N GLY A 43 9.56 5.06 -6.21
CA GLY A 43 9.27 6.38 -5.68
C GLY A 43 8.59 6.38 -4.32
N GLU A 44 7.92 7.50 -4.09
CA GLU A 44 7.12 7.79 -2.91
C GLU A 44 5.89 8.58 -3.35
N ARG A 45 4.78 8.42 -2.63
CA ARG A 45 3.57 9.24 -2.80
C ARG A 45 2.97 9.61 -1.46
N ALA A 46 2.24 10.73 -1.40
CA ALA A 46 1.50 11.11 -0.22
C ALA A 46 0.28 10.21 -0.03
N MET A 47 0.14 9.64 1.18
CA MET A 47 -1.04 8.89 1.61
C MET A 47 -1.35 9.27 3.05
N PHE A 48 -2.60 9.67 3.33
CA PHE A 48 -3.09 9.97 4.68
C PHE A 48 -2.28 11.03 5.45
N GLY A 49 -1.63 11.95 4.73
CA GLY A 49 -0.75 12.96 5.34
C GLY A 49 0.65 12.44 5.70
N VAL A 50 1.01 11.22 5.30
CA VAL A 50 2.37 10.65 5.40
C VAL A 50 2.89 10.19 4.04
N THR A 51 4.15 9.79 3.98
CA THR A 51 4.79 9.29 2.76
C THR A 51 4.70 7.78 2.68
N ALA A 52 4.15 7.28 1.58
CA ALA A 52 4.10 5.86 1.23
C ALA A 52 5.16 5.54 0.16
N THR A 53 5.87 4.43 0.30
CA THR A 53 6.78 3.90 -0.72
C THR A 53 6.00 3.34 -1.89
N VAL A 54 6.46 3.61 -3.12
CA VAL A 54 5.91 3.03 -4.36
C VAL A 54 6.92 2.06 -4.95
N TRP A 55 6.43 0.89 -5.33
CA TRP A 55 7.20 -0.22 -5.88
C TRP A 55 6.69 -0.62 -7.26
N ASP A 56 7.62 -0.95 -8.14
CA ASP A 56 7.31 -1.71 -9.35
C ASP A 56 7.11 -3.17 -8.99
N VAL A 57 5.98 -3.74 -9.41
CA VAL A 57 5.64 -5.14 -9.20
C VAL A 57 5.42 -5.81 -10.56
N GLU A 58 6.20 -6.86 -10.83
CA GLU A 58 5.98 -7.72 -12.00
C GLU A 58 4.84 -8.71 -11.70
N VAL A 59 3.82 -8.71 -12.56
CA VAL A 59 2.61 -9.52 -12.39
C VAL A 59 2.80 -10.91 -13.00
N ASP A 60 2.85 -11.93 -12.15
CA ASP A 60 2.91 -13.35 -12.55
C ASP A 60 1.52 -13.92 -12.87
N ARG A 61 0.51 -13.52 -12.10
CA ARG A 61 -0.86 -14.03 -12.20
C ARG A 61 -1.87 -12.98 -11.75
N VAL A 62 -3.05 -13.00 -12.36
CA VAL A 62 -4.17 -12.13 -11.97
C VAL A 62 -5.30 -13.03 -11.44
N LEU A 63 -5.74 -12.76 -10.21
CA LEU A 63 -6.82 -13.49 -9.53
C LEU A 63 -8.14 -12.69 -9.51
N LYS A 64 -8.06 -11.36 -9.48
CA LYS A 64 -9.19 -10.42 -9.55
C LYS A 64 -8.74 -9.12 -10.21
N GLY A 65 -9.65 -8.45 -10.92
CA GLY A 65 -9.39 -7.16 -11.58
C GLY A 65 -9.05 -7.30 -13.06
N THR A 66 -8.61 -6.20 -13.67
CA THR A 66 -8.36 -6.09 -15.13
C THR A 66 -6.89 -5.96 -15.50
N THR A 67 -5.98 -6.12 -14.54
CA THR A 67 -4.53 -6.12 -14.80
C THR A 67 -4.14 -7.27 -15.75
N GLU A 68 -3.02 -7.11 -16.47
CA GLU A 68 -2.52 -8.09 -17.41
C GLU A 68 -1.29 -8.83 -16.85
N VAL A 69 -1.21 -10.13 -17.10
CA VAL A 69 -0.03 -10.94 -16.75
C VAL A 69 1.18 -10.51 -17.57
N GLY A 70 2.37 -10.47 -16.94
CA GLY A 70 3.63 -10.07 -17.57
C GLY A 70 3.82 -8.56 -17.66
N THR A 71 2.91 -7.78 -17.08
CA THR A 71 3.06 -6.32 -16.95
C THR A 71 3.73 -5.95 -15.63
N VAL A 72 4.32 -4.76 -15.59
CA VAL A 72 4.80 -4.13 -14.37
C VAL A 72 3.77 -3.08 -13.96
N ILE A 73 3.36 -3.12 -12.69
CA ILE A 73 2.43 -2.15 -12.10
C ILE A 73 3.09 -1.42 -10.95
N GLU A 74 2.80 -0.13 -10.80
CA GLU A 74 3.22 0.68 -9.66
C GLU A 74 2.25 0.46 -8.50
N VAL A 75 2.74 -0.03 -7.37
CA VAL A 75 1.95 -0.31 -6.17
C VAL A 75 2.52 0.46 -5.00
N ALA A 76 1.68 1.26 -4.33
CA ALA A 76 2.07 1.85 -3.08
C ALA A 76 1.88 0.89 -1.90
N SER A 77 2.91 0.83 -1.07
CA SER A 77 2.86 0.15 0.22
C SER A 77 2.08 1.01 1.20
N THR A 78 0.87 0.59 1.55
CA THR A 78 -0.03 1.40 2.38
C THR A 78 0.58 1.62 3.76
N PRO A 79 0.81 2.87 4.18
CA PRO A 79 1.53 3.18 5.41
C PRO A 79 0.63 3.08 6.63
N ARG A 80 1.23 2.77 7.79
CA ARG A 80 0.59 2.99 9.08
C ARG A 80 0.64 4.47 9.45
N THR A 81 -0.39 4.95 10.13
CA THR A 81 -0.51 6.35 10.55
C THR A 81 -0.70 6.43 12.06
N CYS A 82 -0.16 7.47 12.69
CA CYS A 82 -0.29 7.74 14.13
C CYS A 82 0.31 6.63 15.03
N GLU A 83 1.31 5.90 14.52
CA GLU A 83 2.02 4.84 15.24
C GLU A 83 3.48 5.23 15.54
N VAL A 84 4.00 4.77 16.67
CA VAL A 84 5.40 4.99 17.02
C VAL A 84 6.28 4.10 16.13
N GLY A 85 7.21 4.70 15.39
CA GLY A 85 8.09 3.99 14.45
C GLY A 85 7.92 4.42 12.99
N GLY A 86 6.97 5.32 12.71
CA GLY A 86 6.77 5.90 11.37
C GLY A 86 5.81 5.06 10.51
N ALA A 87 5.89 5.25 9.19
CA ALA A 87 4.99 4.62 8.23
C ALA A 87 5.09 3.07 8.19
N TYR A 88 6.27 2.53 8.50
CA TYR A 88 6.60 1.11 8.39
C TYR A 88 7.39 0.62 9.61
N PRO A 89 6.78 0.58 10.81
CA PRO A 89 7.49 0.23 12.04
C PRO A 89 8.04 -1.20 12.04
N ASP A 90 7.40 -2.10 11.29
CA ASP A 90 7.80 -3.51 11.13
C ASP A 90 8.52 -3.78 9.78
N GLY A 91 8.87 -2.73 9.04
CA GLY A 91 9.37 -2.83 7.67
C GLY A 91 8.27 -2.68 6.60
N ASP A 92 8.70 -2.39 5.37
CA ASP A 92 7.79 -2.25 4.23
C ASP A 92 7.35 -3.65 3.75
N PRO A 93 6.05 -3.96 3.70
CA PRO A 93 5.56 -5.28 3.25
C PRO A 93 5.93 -5.62 1.80
N LEU A 94 6.26 -4.63 0.96
CA LEU A 94 6.73 -4.85 -0.42
C LEU A 94 8.26 -4.97 -0.53
N ASP A 95 9.02 -4.70 0.54
CA ASP A 95 10.46 -4.99 0.63
C ASP A 95 10.72 -6.46 1.01
N ALA A 96 9.93 -7.36 0.43
CA ALA A 96 10.04 -8.80 0.64
C ALA A 96 10.60 -9.48 -0.60
N ALA A 97 11.54 -10.40 -0.39
CA ALA A 97 12.08 -11.22 -1.47
C ALA A 97 11.08 -12.31 -1.87
N GLY A 98 10.75 -12.39 -3.16
CA GLY A 98 10.01 -13.52 -3.74
C GLY A 98 8.64 -13.15 -4.29
N ARG A 99 7.83 -14.19 -4.53
CA ARG A 99 6.46 -14.04 -5.05
C ARG A 99 5.50 -13.82 -3.89
N LEU A 100 4.64 -12.81 -4.02
CA LEU A 100 3.63 -12.40 -3.07
C LEU A 100 2.27 -12.40 -3.74
N ARG A 101 1.22 -12.68 -2.97
CA ARG A 101 -0.15 -12.33 -3.36
C ARG A 101 -0.45 -10.93 -2.85
N LEU A 102 -0.78 -10.02 -3.75
CA LEU A 102 -1.08 -8.63 -3.42
C LEU A 102 -2.58 -8.39 -3.54
N TYR A 103 -3.13 -7.76 -2.50
CA TYR A 103 -4.52 -7.32 -2.41
C TYR A 103 -4.54 -5.80 -2.51
N LEU A 104 -5.03 -5.30 -3.64
CA LEU A 104 -4.88 -3.92 -4.03
C LEU A 104 -6.23 -3.21 -4.08
N SER A 105 -6.26 -1.96 -3.61
CA SER A 105 -7.31 -1.01 -3.98
C SER A 105 -6.85 -0.15 -5.15
N ASP A 106 -7.75 0.04 -6.10
CA ASP A 106 -7.60 0.96 -7.25
C ASP A 106 -8.35 2.28 -7.02
N SER A 107 -8.92 2.44 -5.82
CA SER A 107 -9.65 3.65 -5.46
C SER A 107 -8.71 4.74 -4.92
N ASP A 108 -9.04 5.98 -5.24
CA ASP A 108 -8.65 7.10 -4.38
C ASP A 108 -9.37 6.87 -3.04
N PHE A 109 -8.61 6.63 -1.96
CA PHE A 109 -9.16 6.35 -0.62
C PHE A 109 -10.13 7.45 -0.14
N GLY A 110 -10.21 8.60 -0.84
CA GLY A 110 -11.17 9.67 -0.56
C GLY A 110 -10.80 10.45 0.70
N ILE A 111 -9.53 10.38 1.09
CA ILE A 111 -8.96 11.00 2.28
C ILE A 111 -8.01 12.10 1.81
N GLU A 112 -8.19 13.31 2.35
CA GLU A 112 -7.32 14.45 2.05
C GLU A 112 -5.85 14.10 2.30
N GLY A 113 -4.98 14.51 1.37
CA GLY A 113 -3.56 14.17 1.44
C GLY A 113 -3.21 12.75 0.98
N THR A 114 -4.12 12.09 0.25
CA THR A 114 -3.86 10.82 -0.43
C THR A 114 -3.85 11.02 -1.95
N GLU A 115 -2.74 10.64 -2.57
CA GLU A 115 -2.63 10.60 -4.03
C GLU A 115 -3.23 9.31 -4.59
N PRO A 116 -3.91 9.36 -5.76
CA PRO A 116 -4.58 8.20 -6.33
C PRO A 116 -3.60 7.14 -6.89
N GLY A 117 -4.13 5.94 -7.13
CA GLY A 117 -3.45 4.82 -7.79
C GLY A 117 -3.37 3.58 -6.91
N LEU A 118 -2.92 2.46 -7.49
CA LEU A 118 -2.90 1.16 -6.82
C LEU A 118 -2.14 1.21 -5.48
N ALA A 119 -2.78 0.70 -4.44
CA ALA A 119 -2.21 0.57 -3.11
C ALA A 119 -2.64 -0.73 -2.46
N LEU A 120 -1.88 -1.20 -1.48
CA LEU A 120 -2.32 -2.28 -0.61
C LEU A 120 -3.65 -1.92 0.09
N ILE A 121 -4.59 -2.86 0.22
CA ILE A 121 -5.88 -2.59 0.87
C ILE A 121 -5.74 -2.05 2.31
N THR A 122 -4.75 -2.56 3.05
CA THR A 122 -4.35 -2.09 4.38
C THR A 122 -2.84 -2.31 4.57
N PRO A 123 -2.21 -1.67 5.57
CA PRO A 123 -0.80 -1.89 5.90
C PRO A 123 -0.45 -3.30 6.37
N PHE A 124 -1.44 -4.10 6.78
CA PHE A 124 -1.23 -5.39 7.44
C PHE A 124 -1.75 -6.58 6.61
N ASP A 125 -2.79 -6.35 5.82
CA ASP A 125 -3.52 -7.38 5.07
C ASP A 125 -3.36 -7.23 3.55
N GLY A 126 -2.52 -6.30 3.11
CA GLY A 126 -2.23 -6.09 1.69
C GLY A 126 -1.45 -7.21 1.02
N VAL A 127 -0.78 -8.05 1.80
CA VAL A 127 0.11 -9.10 1.29
C VAL A 127 -0.28 -10.46 1.89
N GLY A 128 -0.36 -11.47 1.04
CA GLY A 128 -0.55 -12.87 1.41
C GLY A 128 0.48 -13.78 0.75
N ALA A 129 0.45 -15.06 1.12
CA ALA A 129 1.24 -16.08 0.46
C ALA A 129 0.74 -16.27 -0.99
N ALA A 130 1.65 -16.28 -1.95
CA ALA A 130 1.33 -16.71 -3.30
C ALA A 130 1.20 -18.24 -3.34
N ASP A 131 0.24 -18.75 -4.10
CA ASP A 131 0.16 -20.18 -4.37
C ASP A 131 1.30 -20.57 -5.33
N GLY A 132 2.03 -21.63 -5.00
CA GLY A 132 3.18 -22.15 -5.75
C GLY A 132 2.82 -22.85 -7.06
#